data_AF-A0A966HHA4-F1
#
_entry.id   AF-A0A966HHA4-F1
#
_cell.length_a   1.000
_cell.length_b   1.000
_cell.length_c   1.000
_cell.angle_alpha   90.00
_cell.angle_beta   90.00
_cell.angle_gamma   90.00
#
_symmetry.space_group_name_H-M   'P 1'
#
loop_
_entity.id
_entity.type
_entity.pdbx_description
1 polymer ?
#
loop_
_entity_poly.entity_id
_entity_poly.type
_entity_poly.pdbx_seq_one_letter_code
_entity_poly.pdbx_strand_id
1 'polypeptide(L)'
;MFNLGKIFKPKAGQEGINNINHQEILEEEKISADLDAVKEDEKSLEEEAIVLLEKKQEIADLQEKRLEFYNKAKELEEKMVSLGLSEEKQKSLKDKIMKEGGEISSDIQKIRDEYGFEASPVEVYSLRFKMLDNEANRLKDNLAFKYRKVKEILDRYNFYSLGKTGLDNMLNKLDFLQNEFPDVEEVQDSIRKFKDDNDAIYDEMLEELVNKLDKKIDQNTVYKTPGEIKEAEDRLNRVIKLRLKTAEEFELAENNIGRFDKSKN
;
A
#
# COMPACT_ATOMS: atom_id res chain seq x y z
N MET A 1 -1.82 13.34 17.76
CA MET A 1 -0.82 14.08 16.94
C MET A 1 0.48 13.29 16.97
N PHE A 2 0.94 12.76 15.83
CA PHE A 2 2.20 12.02 15.76
C PHE A 2 3.30 12.89 15.19
N ASN A 3 4.35 13.10 15.99
CA ASN A 3 5.50 13.96 15.74
C ASN A 3 6.60 13.10 15.09
N LEU A 4 6.79 13.19 13.77
CA LEU A 4 7.82 12.46 13.01
C LEU A 4 9.06 13.32 12.81
N GLY A 5 9.65 13.81 13.90
CA GLY A 5 10.87 14.61 13.87
C GLY A 5 11.90 14.08 14.84
N LYS A 6 12.80 13.21 14.34
CA LYS A 6 14.22 13.04 14.70
C LYS A 6 14.73 11.66 14.25
N ILE A 7 15.14 11.56 13.00
CA ILE A 7 16.07 10.53 12.55
C ILE A 7 17.43 11.22 12.40
N PHE A 8 18.39 10.75 13.20
CA PHE A 8 19.84 10.77 13.03
C PHE A 8 20.52 12.02 12.46
N LYS A 9 21.28 12.71 13.31
CA LYS A 9 22.48 13.46 12.91
C LYS A 9 23.69 12.52 13.01
N PRO A 10 24.52 12.34 11.97
CA PRO A 10 25.84 11.75 12.14
C PRO A 10 26.76 12.76 12.88
N LYS A 11 27.45 12.30 13.92
CA LYS A 11 28.54 13.06 14.54
C LYS A 11 29.78 12.90 13.66
N ALA A 12 30.25 14.00 13.10
CA ALA A 12 31.61 14.13 12.59
C ALA A 12 32.58 14.50 13.73
N GLY A 13 33.79 13.95 13.68
CA GLY A 13 34.99 14.55 14.25
C GLY A 13 35.46 13.99 15.60
N GLN A 14 36.55 13.22 15.57
CA GLN A 14 37.70 13.42 16.46
C GLN A 14 38.95 12.74 15.90
N GLU A 15 39.87 13.55 15.39
CA GLU A 15 41.30 13.24 15.30
C GLU A 15 41.92 13.24 16.70
N GLY A 16 42.96 12.42 16.94
CA GLY A 16 43.71 12.44 18.19
C GLY A 16 44.74 11.31 18.35
N ILE A 17 45.84 11.42 17.60
CA ILE A 17 47.24 11.00 17.83
C ILE A 17 47.56 10.28 19.17
N ASN A 18 48.27 9.14 19.11
CA ASN A 18 49.55 8.98 19.82
C ASN A 18 50.42 7.79 19.36
N ASN A 19 51.68 8.13 19.07
CA ASN A 19 52.84 7.27 18.85
C ASN A 19 53.06 6.28 20.00
N ILE A 20 53.60 5.10 19.69
CA ILE A 20 54.78 4.53 20.39
C ILE A 20 55.60 3.75 19.35
N ASN A 21 56.88 4.12 19.30
CA ASN A 21 58.00 3.53 18.59
C ASN A 21 58.50 2.30 19.41
N HIS A 22 58.81 1.16 18.78
CA HIS A 22 60.03 0.40 19.09
C HIS A 22 60.22 -0.87 18.23
N GLN A 23 61.38 -0.87 17.55
CA GLN A 23 62.35 -1.96 17.38
C GLN A 23 62.03 -3.12 16.41
N GLU A 24 62.66 -3.00 15.23
CA GLU A 24 63.20 -4.12 14.45
C GLU A 24 64.13 -4.98 15.32
N ILE A 25 63.92 -6.30 15.31
CA ILE A 25 64.98 -7.31 15.34
C ILE A 25 64.59 -8.42 14.35
N LEU A 26 65.49 -8.67 13.40
CA LEU A 26 65.49 -9.73 12.39
C LEU A 26 65.48 -11.14 13.01
N GLU A 27 64.85 -12.10 12.33
CA GLU A 27 65.47 -13.40 12.03
C GLU A 27 64.70 -14.13 10.92
N GLU A 28 65.42 -14.42 9.84
CA GLU A 28 64.99 -15.21 8.69
C GLU A 28 64.88 -16.71 9.04
N GLU A 29 64.12 -17.41 8.19
CA GLU A 29 64.10 -18.86 8.00
C GLU A 29 63.47 -19.74 9.09
N LYS A 30 62.20 -20.09 8.82
CA LYS A 30 61.75 -21.50 8.77
C LYS A 30 60.57 -21.64 7.82
N ILE A 31 60.90 -21.81 6.53
CA ILE A 31 59.99 -22.45 5.59
C ILE A 31 60.04 -23.95 5.92
N SER A 32 59.05 -24.45 6.66
CA SER A 32 58.68 -25.86 6.56
C SER A 32 57.27 -26.09 7.08
N ALA A 33 56.41 -26.48 6.16
CA ALA A 33 55.29 -27.39 6.39
C ALA A 33 54.29 -26.98 7.47
N ASP A 34 53.31 -26.17 7.07
CA ASP A 34 51.89 -26.43 7.31
C ASP A 34 51.08 -25.59 6.32
N LEU A 35 51.21 -25.95 5.03
CA LEU A 35 50.15 -25.76 4.03
C LEU A 35 49.09 -26.85 4.27
N ASP A 36 48.59 -26.93 5.49
CA ASP A 36 47.33 -27.60 5.75
C ASP A 36 46.26 -26.66 5.25
N ALA A 37 45.90 -26.91 4.01
CA ALA A 37 44.72 -26.43 3.29
C ALA A 37 43.71 -25.74 4.21
N VAL A 38 43.81 -24.41 4.28
CA VAL A 38 42.63 -23.58 4.38
C VAL A 38 41.87 -23.86 3.10
N LYS A 39 41.03 -24.90 3.12
CA LYS A 39 39.86 -24.94 2.25
C LYS A 39 38.97 -23.81 2.72
N GLU A 40 39.30 -22.61 2.29
CA GLU A 40 38.28 -21.62 2.03
C GLU A 40 37.32 -22.32 1.08
N ASP A 41 36.10 -22.57 1.53
CA ASP A 41 34.97 -22.90 0.66
C ASP A 41 34.75 -21.69 -0.27
N GLU A 42 35.65 -21.52 -1.24
CA GLU A 42 35.42 -20.67 -2.40
C GLU A 42 34.33 -21.35 -3.20
N LYS A 43 33.07 -21.01 -2.89
CA LYS A 43 31.96 -21.24 -3.80
C LYS A 43 32.36 -20.71 -5.17
N SER A 44 32.02 -21.42 -6.23
CA SER A 44 32.27 -20.87 -7.57
C SER A 44 31.49 -19.56 -7.72
N LEU A 45 31.98 -18.64 -8.56
CA LEU A 45 31.24 -17.40 -8.86
C LEU A 45 29.82 -17.68 -9.37
N GLU A 46 29.58 -18.85 -9.98
CA GLU A 46 28.23 -19.28 -10.36
C GLU A 46 27.39 -19.72 -9.15
N GLU A 47 27.98 -20.43 -8.19
CA GLU A 47 27.32 -20.81 -6.94
C GLU A 47 26.99 -19.58 -6.07
N GLU A 48 27.89 -18.58 -6.02
CA GLU A 48 27.62 -17.30 -5.36
C GLU A 48 26.48 -16.53 -6.04
N ALA A 49 26.46 -16.48 -7.37
CA ALA A 49 25.39 -15.84 -8.12
C ALA A 49 24.02 -16.51 -7.87
N ILE A 50 23.99 -17.85 -7.80
CA ILE A 50 22.78 -18.61 -7.46
C ILE A 50 22.29 -18.24 -6.06
N VAL A 51 23.17 -18.22 -5.07
CA VAL A 51 22.82 -17.84 -3.69
C VAL A 51 22.27 -16.41 -3.62
N LEU A 52 22.88 -15.46 -4.34
CA LEU A 52 22.38 -14.09 -4.39
C LEU A 52 20.98 -13.99 -5.01
N LEU A 53 20.70 -14.78 -6.06
CA LEU A 53 19.37 -14.84 -6.66
C LEU A 53 18.34 -15.42 -5.70
N GLU A 54 18.67 -16.51 -5.00
CA GLU A 54 17.82 -17.12 -3.97
C GLU A 54 17.50 -16.14 -2.86
N LYS A 55 18.50 -15.40 -2.36
CA LYS A 55 18.32 -14.42 -1.28
C LYS A 55 17.53 -13.19 -1.72
N LYS A 56 17.66 -12.78 -2.97
CA LYS A 56 16.82 -11.73 -3.55
C LYS A 56 15.36 -12.17 -3.65
N GLN A 57 15.11 -13.43 -4.00
CA GLN A 57 13.77 -14.01 -3.98
C GLN A 57 13.21 -14.09 -2.55
N GLU A 58 14.02 -14.52 -1.58
CA GLU A 58 13.64 -14.58 -0.17
C GLU A 58 13.22 -13.20 0.37
N ILE A 59 13.93 -12.13 -0.01
CA ILE A 59 13.53 -10.75 0.29
C ILE A 59 12.17 -10.41 -0.32
N ALA A 60 11.93 -10.79 -1.58
CA ALA A 60 10.66 -10.51 -2.25
C ALA A 60 9.49 -11.22 -1.56
N ASP A 61 9.66 -12.48 -1.18
CA ASP A 61 8.65 -13.27 -0.47
C ASP A 61 8.35 -12.67 0.92
N LEU A 62 9.39 -12.22 1.65
CA LEU A 62 9.22 -11.54 2.93
C LEU A 62 8.51 -10.18 2.77
N GLN A 63 8.76 -9.44 1.68
CA GLN A 63 8.07 -8.20 1.38
C GLN A 63 6.58 -8.42 1.10
N GLU A 64 6.23 -9.50 0.39
CA GLU A 64 4.84 -9.88 0.16
C GLU A 64 4.15 -10.30 1.46
N LYS A 65 4.81 -11.16 2.26
CA LYS A 65 4.33 -11.54 3.59
C LYS A 65 4.10 -10.33 4.50
N ARG A 66 5.00 -9.33 4.44
CA ARG A 66 4.86 -8.07 5.17
C ARG A 66 3.63 -7.28 4.71
N LEU A 67 3.36 -7.25 3.40
CA LEU A 67 2.20 -6.57 2.84
C LEU A 67 0.89 -7.25 3.28
N GLU A 68 0.83 -8.58 3.21
CA GLU A 68 -0.31 -9.34 3.71
C GLU A 68 -0.56 -9.11 5.21
N PHE A 69 0.51 -9.14 5.99
CA PHE A 69 0.45 -8.88 7.42
C PHE A 69 -0.11 -7.48 7.69
N TYR A 70 0.38 -6.47 6.97
CA TYR A 70 -0.12 -5.09 7.09
C TYR A 70 -1.62 -5.00 6.79
N ASN A 71 -2.10 -5.69 5.75
CA ASN A 71 -3.51 -5.72 5.40
C ASN A 71 -4.35 -6.35 6.52
N LYS A 72 -3.95 -7.53 7.01
CA LYS A 72 -4.62 -8.23 8.13
C LYS A 72 -4.63 -7.38 9.40
N ALA A 73 -3.53 -6.71 9.71
CA ALA A 73 -3.41 -5.83 10.86
C ALA A 73 -4.38 -4.63 10.77
N LYS A 74 -4.51 -4.02 9.59
CA LYS A 74 -5.43 -2.89 9.38
C LYS A 74 -6.88 -3.30 9.50
N GLU A 75 -7.26 -4.45 8.94
CA GLU A 75 -8.60 -5.01 9.15
C GLU A 75 -8.90 -5.29 10.63
N LEU A 76 -7.91 -5.81 11.36
CA LEU A 76 -8.05 -6.05 12.79
C LEU A 76 -8.25 -4.74 13.55
N GLU A 77 -7.45 -3.70 13.28
CA GLU A 77 -7.57 -2.39 13.91
C GLU A 77 -8.98 -1.79 13.76
N GLU A 78 -9.61 -1.97 12.60
CA GLU A 78 -10.98 -1.48 12.37
C GLU A 78 -12.04 -2.34 13.06
N LYS A 79 -11.87 -3.66 13.05
CA LYS A 79 -12.73 -4.57 13.82
C LYS A 79 -12.66 -4.27 15.31
N MET A 80 -11.51 -3.85 15.84
CA MET A 80 -11.41 -3.45 17.25
C MET A 80 -12.31 -2.26 17.60
N VAL A 81 -12.41 -1.29 16.69
CA VAL A 81 -13.27 -0.11 16.85
C VAL A 81 -14.73 -0.51 16.75
N SER A 82 -15.11 -1.31 15.75
CA SER A 82 -16.51 -1.75 15.59
C SER A 82 -17.00 -2.69 16.69
N LEU A 83 -16.11 -3.49 17.29
CA LEU A 83 -16.41 -4.36 18.42
C LEU A 83 -16.45 -3.62 19.78
N GLY A 84 -16.12 -2.33 19.82
CA GLY A 84 -16.13 -1.55 21.07
C GLY A 84 -15.14 -2.06 22.13
N LEU A 85 -13.99 -2.60 21.70
CA LEU A 85 -12.98 -3.10 22.64
C LEU A 85 -12.44 -1.97 23.52
N SER A 86 -12.12 -2.28 24.78
CA SER A 86 -11.48 -1.32 25.69
C SER A 86 -10.12 -0.86 25.16
N GLU A 87 -9.73 0.38 25.50
CA GLU A 87 -8.46 0.99 25.06
C GLU A 87 -7.24 0.12 25.40
N GLU A 88 -7.24 -0.55 26.56
CA GLU A 88 -6.17 -1.47 26.98
C GLU A 88 -6.04 -2.67 26.04
N LYS A 89 -7.16 -3.27 25.62
CA LYS A 89 -7.16 -4.39 24.67
C LYS A 89 -6.73 -3.94 23.28
N GLN A 90 -7.20 -2.76 22.84
CA GLN A 90 -6.76 -2.17 21.58
C GLN A 90 -5.24 -1.91 21.59
N LYS A 91 -4.71 -1.38 22.69
CA LYS A 91 -3.27 -1.15 22.84
C LYS A 91 -2.47 -2.44 22.78
N SER A 92 -2.87 -3.46 23.54
CA SER A 92 -2.17 -4.76 23.53
C SER A 92 -2.16 -5.41 22.14
N LEU A 93 -3.25 -5.33 21.38
CA LEU A 93 -3.30 -5.86 20.02
C LEU A 93 -2.44 -5.03 19.05
N LYS A 94 -2.43 -3.70 19.18
CA LYS A 94 -1.54 -2.83 18.39
C LYS A 94 -0.07 -3.13 18.68
N ASP A 95 0.30 -3.35 19.93
CA ASP A 95 1.69 -3.70 20.29
C ASP A 95 2.10 -5.04 19.67
N LYS A 96 1.21 -6.05 19.66
CA LYS A 96 1.45 -7.31 18.96
C LYS A 96 1.61 -7.12 17.45
N ILE A 97 0.73 -6.33 16.83
CA ILE A 97 0.81 -5.98 15.42
C ILE A 97 2.18 -5.35 15.10
N MET A 98 2.61 -4.37 15.90
CA MET A 98 3.88 -3.68 15.68
C MET A 98 5.07 -4.63 15.83
N LYS A 99 5.01 -5.55 16.79
CA LYS A 99 6.07 -6.53 17.01
C LYS A 99 6.22 -7.49 15.83
N GLU A 100 5.13 -8.13 15.41
CA GLU A 100 5.15 -9.10 14.29
C GLU A 100 5.56 -8.43 12.96
N GLY A 101 5.05 -7.22 12.67
CA GLY A 101 5.46 -6.47 11.49
C GLY A 101 6.93 -6.00 11.54
N GLY A 102 7.44 -5.74 12.75
CA GLY A 102 8.84 -5.41 13.01
C GLY A 102 9.77 -6.59 12.80
N GLU A 103 9.36 -7.80 13.17
CA GLU A 103 10.13 -9.04 12.96
C GLU A 103 10.35 -9.31 11.47
N ILE A 104 9.31 -9.23 10.64
CA ILE A 104 9.46 -9.41 9.18
C ILE A 104 10.40 -8.34 8.59
N SER A 105 10.31 -7.10 9.06
CA SER A 105 11.19 -6.02 8.60
C SER A 105 12.65 -6.23 9.00
N SER A 106 12.87 -6.78 10.20
CA SER A 106 14.20 -7.13 10.71
C SER A 106 14.85 -8.23 9.88
N ASP A 107 14.08 -9.26 9.51
CA ASP A 107 14.60 -10.38 8.73
C ASP A 107 14.97 -9.96 7.30
N ILE A 108 14.17 -9.09 6.67
CA ILE A 108 14.54 -8.46 5.38
C ILE A 108 15.86 -7.70 5.51
N GLN A 109 16.03 -6.91 6.58
CA GLN A 109 17.24 -6.12 6.77
C GLN A 109 18.47 -6.99 7.02
N LYS A 110 18.34 -8.07 7.80
CA LYS A 110 19.44 -9.02 8.01
C LYS A 110 19.92 -9.64 6.70
N ILE A 111 19.01 -10.09 5.84
CA ILE A 111 19.39 -10.66 4.53
C ILE A 111 20.05 -9.57 3.66
N ARG A 112 19.55 -8.33 3.71
CA ARG A 112 20.18 -7.22 2.97
C ARG A 112 21.59 -6.92 3.44
N ASP A 113 21.80 -6.86 4.75
CA ASP A 113 23.11 -6.58 5.34
C ASP A 113 24.09 -7.73 5.12
N GLU A 114 23.64 -8.98 5.22
CA GLU A 114 24.47 -10.19 5.03
C GLU A 114 24.95 -10.35 3.59
N TYR A 115 24.10 -10.03 2.60
CA TYR A 115 24.39 -10.23 1.17
C TYR A 115 24.67 -8.93 0.40
N GLY A 116 24.80 -7.79 1.10
CA GLY A 116 25.13 -6.50 0.49
C GLY A 116 24.06 -5.95 -0.46
N PHE A 117 22.78 -6.28 -0.24
CA PHE A 117 21.70 -5.75 -1.06
C PHE A 117 21.25 -4.38 -0.58
N GLU A 118 21.33 -3.40 -1.48
CA GLU A 118 20.71 -2.09 -1.26
C GLU A 118 19.33 -2.02 -1.92
N ALA A 119 18.38 -1.34 -1.24
CA ALA A 119 17.07 -1.09 -1.80
C ALA A 119 17.18 -0.11 -2.97
N SER A 120 16.86 -0.54 -4.18
CA SER A 120 16.82 0.41 -5.30
C SER A 120 15.67 1.41 -5.13
N PRO A 121 15.78 2.64 -5.68
CA PRO A 121 14.67 3.58 -5.69
C PRO A 121 13.38 2.98 -6.28
N VAL A 122 13.50 2.20 -7.36
CA VAL A 122 12.38 1.50 -8.00
C VAL A 122 11.69 0.53 -7.03
N GLU A 123 12.46 -0.29 -6.31
CA GLU A 123 11.93 -1.20 -5.29
C GLU A 123 11.18 -0.45 -4.18
N VAL A 124 11.76 0.65 -3.69
CA VAL A 124 11.17 1.47 -2.63
C VAL A 124 9.84 2.08 -3.08
N TYR A 125 9.79 2.70 -4.26
CA TYR A 125 8.56 3.32 -4.75
C TYR A 125 7.51 2.30 -5.19
N SER A 126 7.91 1.17 -5.76
CA SER A 126 6.99 0.06 -6.09
C SER A 126 6.29 -0.47 -4.84
N LEU A 127 7.05 -0.76 -3.78
CA LEU A 127 6.48 -1.23 -2.51
C LEU A 127 5.54 -0.19 -1.90
N ARG A 128 5.97 1.08 -1.88
CA ARG A 128 5.16 2.18 -1.36
C ARG A 128 3.85 2.36 -2.14
N PHE A 129 3.91 2.24 -3.46
CA PHE A 129 2.74 2.32 -4.31
C PHE A 129 1.75 1.19 -4.01
N LYS A 130 2.23 -0.06 -3.90
CA LYS A 130 1.39 -1.21 -3.50
C LYS A 130 0.72 -1.00 -2.15
N MET A 131 1.45 -0.50 -1.15
CA MET A 131 0.87 -0.21 0.17
C MET A 131 -0.21 0.87 0.13
N LEU A 132 0.02 1.95 -0.64
CA LEU A 132 -0.95 3.03 -0.80
C LEU A 132 -2.18 2.58 -1.59
N ASP A 133 -2.00 1.72 -2.59
CA ASP A 133 -3.11 1.18 -3.37
C ASP A 133 -4.01 0.27 -2.52
N ASN A 134 -3.41 -0.64 -1.74
CA ASN A 134 -4.14 -1.47 -0.79
C ASN A 134 -4.93 -0.62 0.21
N GLU A 135 -4.31 0.42 0.78
CA GLU A 135 -4.99 1.33 1.71
C GLU A 135 -6.14 2.08 1.04
N ALA A 136 -5.97 2.54 -0.20
CA ALA A 136 -7.02 3.22 -0.95
C ALA A 136 -8.19 2.28 -1.25
N ASN A 137 -7.93 1.06 -1.69
CA ASN A 137 -8.96 0.07 -2.00
C ASN A 137 -9.73 -0.31 -0.74
N ARG A 138 -9.02 -0.58 0.37
CA ARG A 138 -9.61 -0.84 1.67
C ARG A 138 -10.54 0.28 2.15
N LEU A 139 -10.10 1.54 2.05
CA LEU A 139 -10.93 2.69 2.42
C LEU A 139 -12.14 2.84 1.49
N LYS A 140 -11.99 2.60 0.18
CA LYS A 140 -13.10 2.62 -0.77
C LYS A 140 -14.15 1.57 -0.43
N ASP A 141 -13.73 0.35 -0.12
CA ASP A 141 -14.62 -0.75 0.22
C ASP A 141 -15.38 -0.43 1.52
N ASN A 142 -14.66 -0.01 2.57
CA ASN A 142 -15.25 0.35 3.86
C ASN A 142 -16.17 1.56 3.83
N LEU A 143 -15.99 2.46 2.85
CA LEU A 143 -16.88 3.60 2.62
C LEU A 143 -18.11 3.23 1.78
N ALA A 144 -18.17 2.03 1.22
CA ALA A 144 -19.08 1.72 0.11
C ALA A 144 -18.93 2.76 -1.02
N PHE A 145 -17.70 3.22 -1.28
CA PHE A 145 -17.37 4.39 -2.11
C PHE A 145 -17.96 4.27 -3.51
N LYS A 146 -17.92 3.07 -4.08
CA LYS A 146 -18.56 2.74 -5.35
C LYS A 146 -20.06 3.11 -5.30
N TYR A 147 -20.83 2.57 -4.35
CA TYR A 147 -22.27 2.83 -4.19
C TYR A 147 -22.58 4.32 -3.97
N ARG A 148 -21.76 5.01 -3.16
CA ARG A 148 -21.88 6.47 -2.94
C ARG A 148 -21.67 7.28 -4.21
N LYS A 149 -20.70 6.90 -5.06
CA LYS A 149 -20.43 7.58 -6.33
C LYS A 149 -21.60 7.45 -7.30
N VAL A 150 -22.26 6.29 -7.34
CA VAL A 150 -23.47 6.10 -8.15
C VAL A 150 -24.59 7.00 -7.62
N LYS A 151 -24.84 7.00 -6.31
CA LYS A 151 -25.85 7.85 -5.69
C LYS A 151 -25.59 9.33 -5.97
N GLU A 152 -24.35 9.80 -5.83
CA GLU A 152 -23.98 11.20 -6.14
C GLU A 152 -24.25 11.55 -7.60
N ILE A 153 -23.99 10.62 -8.53
CA ILE A 153 -24.33 10.80 -9.95
C ILE A 153 -25.85 10.92 -10.10
N LEU A 154 -26.64 10.03 -9.47
CA LEU A 154 -28.11 10.10 -9.47
C LEU A 154 -28.64 11.43 -8.89
N ASP A 155 -28.04 11.94 -7.82
CA ASP A 155 -28.45 13.20 -7.19
C ASP A 155 -28.06 14.41 -8.05
N ARG A 156 -26.83 14.44 -8.59
CA ARG A 156 -26.25 15.60 -9.29
C ARG A 156 -26.96 15.92 -10.61
N TYR A 157 -27.41 14.90 -11.35
CA TYR A 157 -28.18 15.16 -12.57
C TYR A 157 -29.67 15.33 -12.32
N ASN A 158 -30.08 15.47 -11.06
CA ASN A 158 -31.44 15.82 -10.70
C ASN A 158 -32.43 14.83 -11.33
N PHE A 159 -32.14 13.53 -11.20
CA PHE A 159 -32.85 12.45 -11.88
C PHE A 159 -34.37 12.49 -11.61
N TYR A 160 -34.78 12.96 -10.43
CA TYR A 160 -36.16 13.24 -10.05
C TYR A 160 -36.88 14.32 -10.87
N SER A 161 -36.17 15.03 -11.76
CA SER A 161 -36.69 16.18 -12.52
C SER A 161 -36.57 16.05 -14.03
N LEU A 162 -35.96 14.97 -14.53
CA LEU A 162 -35.69 14.79 -15.95
C LEU A 162 -36.59 13.70 -16.52
N GLY A 163 -37.55 14.09 -17.37
CA GLY A 163 -38.31 13.14 -18.18
C GLY A 163 -37.42 12.34 -19.16
N LYS A 164 -38.05 11.53 -20.01
CA LYS A 164 -37.45 10.52 -20.92
C LYS A 164 -36.10 10.89 -21.59
N THR A 165 -35.91 12.12 -22.06
CA THR A 165 -34.66 12.56 -22.74
C THR A 165 -33.45 12.68 -21.81
N GLY A 166 -33.66 12.88 -20.51
CA GLY A 166 -32.58 12.80 -19.53
C GLY A 166 -32.13 11.37 -19.25
N LEU A 167 -33.03 10.41 -19.44
CA LEU A 167 -32.88 9.00 -19.11
C LEU A 167 -31.93 8.27 -20.08
N ASP A 168 -32.00 8.56 -21.39
CA ASP A 168 -31.05 8.05 -22.39
C ASP A 168 -29.63 8.60 -22.18
N ASN A 169 -29.50 9.88 -21.82
CA ASN A 169 -28.23 10.48 -21.43
C ASN A 169 -27.67 9.90 -20.12
N MET A 170 -28.57 9.43 -19.24
CA MET A 170 -28.25 8.76 -17.99
C MET A 170 -27.78 7.32 -18.23
N LEU A 171 -28.43 6.58 -19.12
CA LEU A 171 -28.03 5.23 -19.53
C LEU A 171 -26.60 5.22 -20.08
N ASN A 172 -26.28 6.18 -20.95
CA ASN A 172 -24.93 6.35 -21.49
C ASN A 172 -23.88 6.67 -20.39
N LYS A 173 -24.27 7.33 -19.29
CA LYS A 173 -23.39 7.60 -18.14
C LYS A 173 -23.29 6.40 -17.18
N LEU A 174 -24.34 5.60 -17.09
CA LEU A 174 -24.37 4.34 -16.33
C LEU A 174 -23.60 3.22 -17.04
N ASP A 175 -23.61 3.18 -18.37
CA ASP A 175 -22.76 2.28 -19.18
C ASP A 175 -21.27 2.47 -18.84
N PHE A 176 -20.82 3.71 -18.62
CA PHE A 176 -19.45 3.98 -18.16
C PHE A 176 -19.15 3.37 -16.78
N LEU A 177 -20.18 3.17 -15.95
CA LEU A 177 -20.06 2.56 -14.62
C LEU A 177 -20.13 1.02 -14.66
N GLN A 178 -20.61 0.38 -15.74
CA GLN A 178 -20.69 -1.08 -15.90
C GLN A 178 -19.33 -1.77 -15.68
N ASN A 179 -18.25 -1.17 -16.18
CA ASN A 179 -16.91 -1.75 -16.07
C ASN A 179 -16.38 -1.76 -14.62
N GLU A 180 -17.01 -1.01 -13.72
CA GLU A 180 -16.54 -0.80 -12.35
C GLU A 180 -17.51 -1.33 -11.28
N PHE A 181 -18.68 -1.84 -11.68
CA PHE A 181 -19.76 -2.22 -10.79
C PHE A 181 -20.45 -3.54 -11.16
N PRO A 182 -20.40 -4.55 -10.28
CA PRO A 182 -21.07 -5.83 -10.53
C PRO A 182 -22.60 -5.76 -10.49
N ASP A 183 -23.18 -4.76 -9.81
CA ASP A 183 -24.64 -4.63 -9.63
C ASP A 183 -25.29 -3.63 -10.63
N VAL A 184 -24.52 -2.95 -11.50
CA VAL A 184 -25.07 -1.99 -12.48
C VAL A 184 -25.90 -2.67 -13.57
N GLU A 185 -25.66 -3.95 -13.84
CA GLU A 185 -26.45 -4.73 -14.80
C GLU A 185 -27.90 -4.91 -14.34
N GLU A 186 -28.14 -5.18 -13.05
CA GLU A 186 -29.51 -5.17 -12.48
C GLU A 186 -30.16 -3.79 -12.57
N VAL A 187 -29.37 -2.73 -12.36
CA VAL A 187 -29.86 -1.34 -12.48
C VAL A 187 -30.26 -1.06 -13.93
N GLN A 188 -29.44 -1.47 -14.89
CA GLN A 188 -29.76 -1.31 -16.30
C GLN A 188 -30.87 -2.23 -16.78
N ASP A 189 -31.02 -3.43 -16.26
CA ASP A 189 -32.14 -4.32 -16.60
C ASP A 189 -33.46 -3.75 -16.07
N SER A 190 -33.45 -3.16 -14.87
CA SER A 190 -34.56 -2.32 -14.42
C SER A 190 -34.80 -1.15 -15.36
N ILE A 191 -33.73 -0.51 -15.87
CA ILE A 191 -33.84 0.62 -16.79
C ILE A 191 -34.26 0.23 -18.22
N ARG A 192 -33.87 -0.93 -18.72
CA ARG A 192 -34.20 -1.41 -20.08
C ARG A 192 -35.64 -1.92 -20.17
N LYS A 193 -36.24 -2.28 -19.03
CA LYS A 193 -37.68 -2.57 -18.91
C LYS A 193 -38.54 -1.31 -19.12
N PHE A 194 -37.96 -0.12 -19.08
CA PHE A 194 -38.66 1.17 -19.22
C PHE A 194 -39.12 1.51 -20.66
N LYS A 195 -39.71 0.58 -21.41
CA LYS A 195 -40.23 0.88 -22.76
C LYS A 195 -41.57 1.63 -22.77
N ASP A 196 -42.24 1.78 -21.63
CA ASP A 196 -43.56 2.39 -21.53
C ASP A 196 -43.52 3.88 -21.19
N ASP A 197 -44.41 4.67 -21.81
CA ASP A 197 -44.53 6.13 -21.69
C ASP A 197 -45.32 6.59 -20.44
N ASN A 198 -45.02 6.03 -19.26
CA ASN A 198 -45.72 6.41 -18.03
C ASN A 198 -44.76 6.93 -16.96
N ASP A 199 -44.63 8.26 -16.88
CA ASP A 199 -43.77 9.00 -15.93
C ASP A 199 -43.90 8.50 -14.48
N ALA A 200 -45.10 8.10 -14.04
CA ALA A 200 -45.33 7.58 -12.69
C ALA A 200 -44.62 6.23 -12.41
N ILE A 201 -44.44 5.39 -13.43
CA ILE A 201 -43.72 4.10 -13.30
C ILE A 201 -42.20 4.37 -13.20
N TYR A 202 -41.71 5.42 -13.86
CA TYR A 202 -40.29 5.80 -13.78
C TYR A 202 -39.91 6.32 -12.40
N ASP A 203 -40.75 7.15 -11.80
CA ASP A 203 -40.53 7.68 -10.45
C ASP A 203 -40.44 6.54 -9.42
N GLU A 204 -41.37 5.59 -9.46
CA GLU A 204 -41.41 4.42 -8.56
C GLU A 204 -40.14 3.54 -8.69
N MET A 205 -39.67 3.32 -9.92
CA MET A 205 -38.48 2.49 -10.17
C MET A 205 -37.16 3.21 -9.83
N LEU A 206 -37.07 4.54 -10.00
CA LEU A 206 -35.92 5.33 -9.53
C LEU A 206 -35.86 5.34 -8.00
N GLU A 207 -37.01 5.46 -7.34
CA GLU A 207 -37.10 5.36 -5.88
C GLU A 207 -36.66 3.98 -5.38
N GLU A 208 -37.04 2.89 -6.05
CA GLU A 208 -36.55 1.54 -5.74
C GLU A 208 -35.02 1.43 -5.87
N LEU A 209 -34.45 2.00 -6.94
CA LEU A 209 -33.00 2.02 -7.16
C LEU A 209 -32.27 2.77 -6.04
N VAL A 210 -32.73 3.97 -5.69
CA VAL A 210 -32.12 4.77 -4.62
C VAL A 210 -32.22 4.06 -3.28
N ASN A 211 -33.38 3.48 -2.97
CA ASN A 211 -33.57 2.68 -1.76
C ASN A 211 -32.63 1.45 -1.71
N LYS A 212 -32.38 0.80 -2.85
CA LYS A 212 -31.43 -0.31 -2.94
C LYS A 212 -29.99 0.16 -2.75
N LEU A 213 -29.61 1.30 -3.32
CA LEU A 213 -28.30 1.91 -3.12
C LEU A 213 -28.08 2.30 -1.65
N ASP A 214 -29.08 2.89 -1.00
CA ASP A 214 -28.99 3.25 0.43
C ASP A 214 -28.83 2.01 1.31
N LYS A 215 -29.62 0.96 1.08
CA LYS A 215 -29.42 -0.33 1.76
C LYS A 215 -28.02 -0.89 1.54
N LYS A 216 -27.49 -0.84 0.32
CA LYS A 216 -26.13 -1.32 0.02
C LYS A 216 -25.05 -0.46 0.66
N ILE A 217 -25.23 0.86 0.72
CA ILE A 217 -24.32 1.76 1.42
C ILE A 217 -24.31 1.42 2.92
N ASP A 218 -25.49 1.30 3.54
CA ASP A 218 -25.63 0.99 4.97
C ASP A 218 -25.07 -0.39 5.34
N GLN A 219 -25.25 -1.39 4.47
CA GLN A 219 -24.75 -2.74 4.66
C GLN A 219 -23.21 -2.83 4.54
N ASN A 220 -22.63 -2.11 3.57
CA ASN A 220 -21.20 -2.22 3.27
C ASN A 220 -20.34 -1.17 4.01
N THR A 221 -20.95 -0.09 4.50
CA THR A 221 -20.21 0.94 5.25
C THR A 221 -19.84 0.44 6.65
N VAL A 222 -18.54 0.48 6.96
CA VAL A 222 -18.05 0.16 8.31
C VAL A 222 -18.30 1.33 9.26
N TYR A 223 -18.17 2.56 8.76
CA TYR A 223 -18.37 3.81 9.49
C TYR A 223 -19.86 4.07 9.76
N LYS A 224 -20.22 4.39 11.01
CA LYS A 224 -21.62 4.47 11.45
C LYS A 224 -22.11 5.89 11.67
N THR A 225 -21.20 6.86 11.75
CA THR A 225 -21.54 8.27 11.93
C THR A 225 -21.11 9.12 10.73
N PRO A 226 -21.78 10.26 10.47
CA PRO A 226 -21.34 11.21 9.44
C PRO A 226 -19.91 11.73 9.65
N GLY A 227 -19.50 11.87 10.91
CA GLY A 227 -18.13 12.29 11.26
C GLY A 227 -17.07 11.27 10.85
N GLU A 228 -17.31 9.99 11.13
CA GLU A 228 -16.41 8.89 10.72
C GLU A 228 -16.32 8.75 9.20
N ILE A 229 -17.46 8.88 8.51
CA ILE A 229 -17.51 8.86 7.04
C ILE A 229 -16.63 9.98 6.47
N LYS A 230 -16.81 11.21 6.96
CA LYS A 230 -16.01 12.36 6.51
C LYS A 230 -14.51 12.17 6.77
N GLU A 231 -14.14 11.67 7.95
CA GLU A 231 -12.74 11.40 8.27
C GLU A 231 -12.11 10.35 7.34
N ALA A 232 -12.87 9.30 7.03
CA ALA A 232 -12.45 8.26 6.11
C ALA A 232 -12.33 8.78 4.67
N GLU A 233 -13.23 9.66 4.21
CA GLU A 233 -13.15 10.32 2.91
C GLU A 233 -11.92 11.25 2.82
N ASP A 234 -11.67 12.06 3.86
CA ASP A 234 -10.48 12.91 3.95
C ASP A 234 -9.19 12.07 3.93
N ARG A 235 -9.19 10.92 4.61
CA ARG A 235 -8.09 9.96 4.57
C ARG A 235 -7.91 9.36 3.17
N LEU A 236 -8.99 8.92 2.52
CA LEU A 236 -8.94 8.39 1.15
C LEU A 236 -8.35 9.42 0.19
N ASN A 237 -8.79 10.68 0.27
CA ASN A 237 -8.28 11.78 -0.54
C ASN A 237 -6.78 12.01 -0.32
N ARG A 238 -6.30 11.94 0.93
CA ARG A 238 -4.86 12.03 1.24
C ARG A 238 -4.08 10.86 0.66
N VAL A 239 -4.60 9.64 0.77
CA VAL A 239 -3.95 8.44 0.23
C VAL A 239 -3.86 8.50 -1.29
N ILE A 240 -4.92 8.93 -1.97
CA ILE A 240 -4.93 9.12 -3.44
C ILE A 240 -3.86 10.14 -3.87
N LYS A 241 -3.77 11.28 -3.18
CA LYS A 241 -2.73 12.29 -3.46
C LYS A 241 -1.32 11.72 -3.29
N LEU A 242 -1.08 10.96 -2.21
CA LEU A 242 0.20 10.31 -1.99
C LEU A 242 0.51 9.24 -3.04
N ARG A 243 -0.51 8.51 -3.49
CA ARG A 243 -0.39 7.49 -4.53
C ARG A 243 0.04 8.10 -5.86
N LEU A 244 -0.58 9.20 -6.28
CA LEU A 244 -0.21 9.93 -7.50
C LEU A 244 1.24 10.40 -7.45
N LYS A 245 1.63 11.07 -6.35
CA LYS A 245 3.02 11.48 -6.16
C LYS A 245 4.00 10.31 -6.16
N THR A 246 3.62 9.18 -5.58
CA THR A 246 4.47 7.98 -5.55
C THR A 246 4.61 7.36 -6.94
N ALA A 247 3.55 7.40 -7.77
CA ALA A 247 3.60 6.97 -9.17
C ALA A 247 4.55 7.84 -10.00
N GLU A 248 4.47 9.17 -9.85
CA GLU A 248 5.39 10.10 -10.49
C GLU A 248 6.85 9.79 -10.11
N GLU A 249 7.13 9.60 -8.82
CA GLU A 249 8.48 9.26 -8.35
C GLU A 249 8.95 7.87 -8.81
N PHE A 250 8.03 6.92 -8.93
CA PHE A 250 8.31 5.60 -9.49
C PHE A 250 8.74 5.70 -10.95
N GLU A 251 8.00 6.45 -11.78
CA GLU A 251 8.35 6.69 -13.19
C GLU A 251 9.69 7.41 -13.33
N LEU A 252 9.98 8.40 -12.48
CA LEU A 252 11.28 9.09 -12.47
C LEU A 252 12.42 8.13 -12.12
N ALA A 253 12.21 7.24 -11.14
CA ALA A 253 13.19 6.24 -10.72
C ALA A 253 13.42 5.17 -11.79
N GLU A 254 12.36 4.67 -12.42
CA GLU A 254 12.43 3.67 -13.49
C GLU A 254 13.20 4.21 -14.71
N ASN A 255 12.96 5.47 -15.06
CA ASN A 255 13.63 6.13 -16.18
C ASN A 255 15.01 6.71 -15.84
N ASN A 256 15.48 6.61 -14.59
CA ASN A 256 16.73 7.23 -14.09
C ASN A 256 16.84 8.73 -14.42
N ILE A 257 15.76 9.50 -14.24
CA ILE A 257 15.71 10.93 -14.55
C ILE A 257 15.50 11.78 -13.29
N GLY A 258 15.77 13.08 -13.42
CA GLY A 258 15.60 14.03 -12.32
C GLY A 258 16.63 13.81 -11.20
N ARG A 259 16.14 13.47 -10.00
CA ARG A 259 17.00 13.21 -8.83
C ARG A 259 17.61 11.80 -8.79
N PHE A 260 17.14 10.90 -9.66
CA PHE A 260 17.66 9.53 -9.81
C PHE A 260 18.68 9.40 -10.94
N ASP A 261 18.96 10.51 -11.63
CA ASP A 261 19.96 10.58 -12.68
C ASP A 261 21.36 10.41 -12.10
N LYS A 262 22.01 9.29 -12.44
CA LYS A 262 23.36 8.94 -11.99
C LYS A 262 24.45 9.87 -12.57
N SER A 263 24.14 10.69 -13.58
CA SER A 263 25.10 11.66 -14.12
C SER A 263 25.22 12.94 -13.27
N LYS A 264 24.31 13.13 -12.30
CA LYS A 264 24.25 14.31 -11.42
C LYS A 264 24.66 14.04 -9.97
N ASN A 265 25.01 12.80 -9.63
CA ASN A 265 25.47 12.36 -8.30
C ASN A 265 26.88 11.77 -8.41
#